data_AF-X6JZJ8-F1
#
_entry.id   AF-X6JZJ8-F1
#
_cell.length_a   1.000
_cell.length_b   1.000
_cell.length_c   1.000
_cell.angle_alpha   90.00
_cell.angle_beta   90.00
_cell.angle_gamma   90.00
#
_symmetry.space_group_name_H-M   'P 1'
#
loop_
_entity.id
_entity.type
_entity.pdbx_description
1 polymer ?
#
loop_
_entity_poly.entity_id
_entity_poly.type
_entity_poly.pdbx_seq_one_letter_code
_entity_poly.pdbx_strand_id
1 'polypeptide(L)' 'MTKLTSMFRAFAREEDGIALTEYLILLGVLTAAVITAVTLAGTNLAASWGTWATWFGTLGGAPA' A
#
# COMPACT_ATOMS: atom_id res chain seq x y z
N MET A 1 35.56 31.01 15.03
CA MET A 1 34.78 29.78 15.34
C MET A 1 33.65 29.56 14.33
N THR A 2 33.93 29.71 13.03
CA THR A 2 32.87 29.72 11.98
C THR A 2 32.88 28.47 11.11
N LYS A 3 34.04 27.83 10.92
CA LYS A 3 34.18 26.62 10.10
C LYS A 3 33.48 25.40 10.70
N LEU A 4 33.56 25.21 12.02
CA LEU A 4 32.95 24.04 12.66
C LEU A 4 31.42 24.10 12.55
N THR A 5 30.84 25.28 12.79
CA THR A 5 29.40 25.54 12.67
C THR A 5 28.90 25.43 11.23
N SER A 6 29.71 25.81 10.24
CA SER A 6 29.34 25.65 8.82
C SER A 6 29.36 24.18 8.39
N MET A 7 30.26 23.37 8.94
CA MET A 7 30.31 21.92 8.65
C MET A 7 29.07 21.20 9.18
N PHE A 8 28.65 21.47 10.43
CA PHE A 8 27.43 20.87 10.98
C PHE A 8 26.16 21.31 10.22
N ARG A 9 26.09 22.57 9.77
CA ARG A 9 24.98 23.05 8.93
C ARG A 9 24.95 22.42 7.53
N ALA A 10 26.11 22.11 6.95
CA ALA A 10 26.18 21.42 5.67
C ALA A 10 25.68 19.97 5.80
N PHE A 11 26.12 19.28 6.85
CA PHE A 11 25.72 17.89 7.14
C PHE A 11 24.22 17.75 7.40
N ALA A 12 23.63 18.65 8.21
CA ALA A 12 22.19 18.66 8.46
C ALA A 12 21.36 18.92 7.20
N ARG A 13 21.91 19.67 6.23
CA ARG A 13 21.24 19.97 4.96
C ARG A 13 21.32 18.81 3.96
N GLU A 14 22.36 18.00 4.04
CA GLU A 14 22.52 16.76 3.27
C GLU A 14 21.60 15.65 3.82
N GLU A 15 21.41 15.59 5.15
CA GLU A 15 20.46 14.69 5.80
C GLU A 15 19.01 14.96 5.37
N ASP A 16 18.59 16.24 5.27
CA ASP A 16 17.27 16.63 4.76
C ASP A 16 17.01 16.13 3.31
N GLY A 17 18.05 16.05 2.48
CA GLY A 17 17.96 15.50 1.12
C GLY A 17 17.84 13.98 1.09
N ILE A 18 18.53 13.29 2.02
CA ILE A 18 18.45 11.84 2.22
C ILE A 18 17.08 11.42 2.80
N ALA A 19 16.55 12.21 3.72
CA ALA A 19 15.27 11.92 4.36
C ALA A 19 14.15 11.86 3.32
N LEU A 20 14.18 12.72 2.30
CA LEU A 20 13.19 12.72 1.23
C LEU A 20 13.18 11.41 0.42
N THR A 21 14.35 10.84 0.08
CA THR A 21 14.40 9.58 -0.67
C THR A 21 13.97 8.39 0.20
N GLU A 22 14.30 8.38 1.49
CA GLU A 22 13.82 7.37 2.43
C GLU A 22 12.29 7.40 2.60
N TYR A 23 11.70 8.58 2.77
CA TYR A 23 10.25 8.72 2.84
C TYR A 23 9.57 8.32 1.53
N LEU A 24 10.17 8.59 0.37
CA LEU A 24 9.64 8.14 -0.92
C LEU A 24 9.69 6.61 -1.06
N ILE A 25 10.75 5.97 -0.57
CA ILE A 25 10.84 4.50 -0.56
C ILE A 25 9.78 3.92 0.38
N LEU A 26 9.64 4.46 1.59
CA LEU A 26 8.62 4.04 2.54
C LEU A 26 7.21 4.25 1.99
N LEU A 27 6.97 5.38 1.32
CA LEU A 27 5.71 5.66 0.64
C LEU A 27 5.45 4.65 -0.48
N GLY A 28 6.46 4.30 -1.27
CA GLY A 28 6.35 3.29 -2.31
C GLY A 28 5.98 1.92 -1.76
N VAL A 29 6.65 1.47 -0.69
CA VAL A 29 6.37 0.20 -0.01
C VAL A 29 4.97 0.20 0.62
N LEU A 30 4.60 1.28 1.30
CA LEU A 30 3.26 1.44 1.89
C LEU A 30 2.18 1.40 0.81
N THR A 31 2.39 2.10 -0.30
CA THR A 31 1.44 2.12 -1.43
C THR A 31 1.28 0.73 -2.03
N ALA A 32 2.37 -0.01 -2.25
CA ALA A 32 2.32 -1.39 -2.74
C ALA A 32 1.58 -2.33 -1.78
N ALA A 33 1.80 -2.17 -0.46
CA ALA A 33 1.10 -2.94 0.56
C ALA A 33 -0.41 -2.65 0.55
N VAL A 34 -0.80 -1.38 0.43
CA VAL A 34 -2.22 -0.97 0.33
C VAL A 34 -2.87 -1.55 -0.92
N ILE A 35 -2.22 -1.45 -2.09
CA ILE A 35 -2.71 -2.06 -3.34
C ILE A 35 -2.95 -3.55 -3.13
N THR A 36 -1.95 -4.26 -2.59
CA THR A 36 -2.04 -5.71 -2.33
C THR A 36 -3.22 -6.04 -1.42
N ALA A 37 -3.40 -5.29 -0.33
CA ALA A 37 -4.47 -5.51 0.64
C ALA A 37 -5.85 -5.30 0.02
N VAL A 38 -6.04 -4.22 -0.76
CA VAL A 38 -7.32 -3.92 -1.42
C VAL A 38 -7.64 -4.94 -2.50
N THR A 39 -6.65 -5.35 -3.30
CA THR A 39 -6.82 -6.40 -4.30
C THR A 39 -7.24 -7.72 -3.64
N LEU A 40 -6.54 -8.13 -2.57
CA LEU A 40 -6.86 -9.35 -1.84
C LEU A 40 -8.27 -9.32 -1.24
N ALA A 41 -8.65 -8.19 -0.65
CA ALA A 41 -10.01 -7.98 -0.14
C ALA A 41 -11.05 -8.11 -1.26
N GLY A 42 -10.80 -7.50 -2.42
CA GLY A 42 -11.64 -7.61 -3.60
C GLY A 42 -11.80 -9.06 -4.11
N THR A 43 -10.70 -9.81 -4.18
CA THR A 43 -10.72 -11.22 -4.56
C THR A 43 -11.55 -12.07 -3.59
N ASN A 44 -11.37 -11.87 -2.28
CA ASN A 44 -12.12 -12.60 -1.26
C ASN A 44 -13.62 -12.26 -1.29
N LEU A 45 -13.95 -10.98 -1.50
CA LEU A 45 -15.33 -10.53 -1.63
C LEU A 45 -15.99 -11.13 -2.88
N ALA A 46 -15.30 -11.12 -4.02
CA ALA A 46 -15.79 -11.73 -5.26
C ALA A 46 -16.03 -13.25 -5.10
N ALA A 47 -15.13 -13.96 -4.43
CA ALA A 47 -15.31 -15.39 -4.15
C ALA A 47 -16.51 -15.67 -3.24
N SER A 48 -16.70 -14.85 -2.21
CA SER A 48 -17.84 -14.96 -1.29
C SER A 48 -19.17 -14.68 -2.01
N TRP A 49 -19.20 -13.64 -2.84
CA TRP A 49 -20.38 -13.29 -3.62
C TRP A 49 -20.69 -14.34 -4.69
N GLY A 50 -19.66 -14.91 -5.33
CA GLY A 50 -19.82 -16.02 -6.26
C GLY A 50 -20.44 -17.25 -5.60
N THR A 51 -19.97 -17.60 -4.40
CA THR A 51 -20.55 -18.70 -3.61
C THR A 51 -22.02 -18.46 -3.28
N TRP A 52 -22.35 -17.22 -2.89
CA TRP A 52 -23.73 -16.82 -2.59
C TRP A 52 -24.63 -16.86 -3.82
N ALA A 53 -24.14 -16.39 -4.98
CA ALA A 53 -24.86 -16.48 -6.25
C ALA A 53 -25.11 -17.94 -6.67
N THR A 54 -24.14 -18.83 -6.49
CA THR A 54 -24.33 -20.27 -6.70
C THR A 54 -25.41 -20.82 -5.79
N TRP A 55 -25.38 -20.51 -4.49
CA TRP A 55 -26.42 -20.93 -3.55
C TRP A 55 -27.80 -20.43 -3.98
N PHE A 56 -27.95 -19.16 -4.36
CA PHE A 56 -29.21 -18.62 -4.89
C PHE A 56 -29.71 -19.40 -6.11
N GLY A 57 -28.80 -19.77 -7.03
CA GLY A 57 -29.14 -20.61 -8.18
C GLY A 57 -29.75 -21.95 -7.78
N THR A 58 -29.29 -22.55 -6.66
CA THR A 58 -29.85 -23.82 -6.16
C THR A 58 -31.26 -23.68 -5.58
N LEU A 59 -31.63 -22.50 -5.06
CA LEU A 59 -32.97 -22.24 -4.52
C LEU A 59 -34.02 -22.01 -5.62
N GLY A 60 -33.58 -21.52 -6.77
CA GLY A 60 -34.45 -21.12 -7.88
C GLY A 60 -35.14 -22.28 -8.61
N GLY A 61 -34.71 -23.52 -8.42
CA GLY A 61 -35.37 -24.72 -8.96
C GLY A 61 -35.48 -24.80 -10.49
N ALA A 62 -34.97 -23.82 -11.26
CA ALA A 62 -34.95 -23.90 -12.70
C ALA A 62 -33.81 -24.86 -13.12
N PRO A 63 -34.12 -26.03 -13.72
CA PRO A 63 -33.09 -26.80 -14.40
C PRO A 63 -32.49 -25.95 -15.52
N ALA A 64 -31.22 -26.21 -15.83
CA ALA A 64 -30.50 -25.60 -16.94
C ALA A 64 -31.30 -25.66 -18.26
#